data_AF-A0A931DGW1-F1
#
_entry.id   AF-A0A931DGW1-F1
#
_cell.length_a   1.000
_cell.length_b   1.000
_cell.length_c   1.000
_cell.angle_alpha   90.00
_cell.angle_beta   90.00
_cell.angle_gamma   90.00
#
_symmetry.space_group_name_H-M   'P 1'
#
loop_
_entity.id
_entity.type
_entity.pdbx_description
1 polymer ?
#
loop_
_entity_poly.entity_id
_entity_poly.type
_entity_poly.pdbx_seq_one_letter_code
_entity_poly.pdbx_strand_id
1 'polypeptide(L)'
;MRHAQDGAAAAMNAASRVLVARGRNEPQELENPDVSWGQRARDGVWVPTKDGQRIHIAIDATAADTVAQVLRPSLRVFVGVDVDTDIVAQTTAGGVRLLTVIHGADAPTDFRFPLSLTDGLDLESMPSGGYDVVHTRFGATVGRLYNPWASDAMYRQVKADYALEGQVITMRVQHEGAYYPVVADPHYSR
;
A
#
# COMPACT_ATOMS: atom_id res chain seq x y z
N MET A 1 6.62 -9.43 22.88
CA MET A 1 5.17 -9.52 22.59
C MET A 1 4.42 -8.22 22.89
N ARG A 2 4.55 -7.61 24.09
CA ARG A 2 3.87 -6.34 24.44
C ARG A 2 4.22 -5.17 23.49
N HIS A 3 5.52 -4.91 23.28
CA HIS A 3 5.98 -3.85 22.37
C HIS A 3 5.48 -3.98 20.92
N ALA A 4 5.30 -5.20 20.41
CA ALA A 4 4.80 -5.43 19.06
C ALA A 4 3.28 -5.15 18.95
N GLN A 5 2.52 -5.58 19.96
CA GLN A 5 1.09 -5.27 20.06
C GLN A 5 0.84 -3.76 20.21
N ASP A 6 1.68 -3.07 20.97
CA ASP A 6 1.64 -1.62 21.13
C ASP A 6 1.93 -0.91 19.79
N GLY A 7 2.90 -1.41 19.01
CA GLY A 7 3.23 -0.89 17.68
C GLY A 7 2.09 -1.01 16.68
N ALA A 8 1.48 -2.20 16.57
CA ALA A 8 0.35 -2.39 15.65
C ALA A 8 -0.86 -1.50 16.00
N ALA A 9 -1.14 -1.31 17.29
CA ALA A 9 -2.21 -0.42 17.74
C ALA A 9 -1.89 1.06 17.41
N ALA A 10 -0.64 1.49 17.56
CA ALA A 10 -0.20 2.85 17.22
C ALA A 10 -0.32 3.11 15.71
N ALA A 11 0.18 2.21 14.86
CA ALA A 11 0.07 2.30 13.41
C ALA A 11 -1.41 2.38 12.96
N MET A 12 -2.27 1.52 13.52
CA MET A 12 -3.70 1.53 13.24
C MET A 12 -4.38 2.83 13.65
N ASN A 13 -4.02 3.41 14.79
CA ASN A 13 -4.57 4.67 15.24
C ASN A 13 -4.20 5.82 14.29
N ALA A 14 -2.91 5.90 13.90
CA ALA A 14 -2.42 6.88 12.95
C ALA A 14 -3.16 6.80 11.60
N ALA A 15 -3.21 5.61 11.00
CA ALA A 15 -3.92 5.34 9.76
C ALA A 15 -5.41 5.71 9.85
N SER A 16 -6.09 5.26 10.92
CA SER A 16 -7.53 5.48 11.08
C SER A 16 -7.89 6.96 11.22
N ARG A 17 -7.10 7.74 11.95
CA ARG A 17 -7.34 9.19 12.11
C ARG A 17 -7.26 9.92 10.77
N VAL A 18 -6.26 9.60 9.95
CA VAL A 18 -6.11 10.20 8.62
C VAL A 18 -7.24 9.77 7.68
N LEU A 19 -7.57 8.48 7.62
CA LEU A 19 -8.67 7.99 6.79
C LEU A 19 -10.02 8.63 7.15
N VAL A 20 -10.32 8.78 8.44
CA VAL A 20 -11.55 9.45 8.90
C VAL A 20 -11.59 10.91 8.47
N ALA A 21 -10.46 11.62 8.57
CA ALA A 21 -10.38 13.02 8.13
C ALA A 21 -10.55 13.18 6.61
N ARG A 22 -10.10 12.20 5.81
CA ARG A 22 -10.25 12.20 4.35
C ARG A 22 -11.68 11.90 3.87
N GLY A 23 -12.48 11.22 4.69
CA GLY A 23 -13.93 11.07 4.48
C GLY A 23 -14.34 9.84 3.65
N ARG A 24 -15.59 9.84 3.18
CA ARG A 24 -16.30 8.62 2.69
C ARG A 24 -15.84 8.08 1.33
N ASN A 25 -14.94 8.76 0.63
CA ASN A 25 -14.48 8.35 -0.69
C ASN A 25 -13.30 7.37 -0.65
N GLU A 26 -12.78 7.08 0.54
CA GLU A 26 -11.73 6.08 0.71
C GLU A 26 -12.29 4.67 0.55
N PRO A 27 -11.60 3.76 -0.17
CA PRO A 27 -12.00 2.37 -0.27
C PRO A 27 -12.16 1.76 1.12
N GLN A 28 -13.27 1.06 1.31
CA GLN A 28 -13.61 0.40 2.56
C GLN A 28 -12.87 -0.92 2.68
N GLU A 29 -12.44 -1.22 3.90
CA GLU A 29 -11.93 -2.52 4.24
C GLU A 29 -13.04 -3.56 4.16
N LEU A 30 -12.83 -4.58 3.34
CA LEU A 30 -13.78 -5.67 3.10
C LEU A 30 -13.03 -6.97 2.90
N GLU A 31 -13.63 -8.09 3.28
CA GLU A 31 -13.09 -9.39 2.92
C GLU A 31 -13.22 -9.63 1.41
N ASN A 32 -12.21 -10.26 0.83
CA ASN A 32 -12.19 -10.67 -0.56
C ASN A 32 -11.44 -12.00 -0.67
N PRO A 33 -12.12 -13.11 -1.02
CA PRO A 33 -11.50 -14.43 -1.10
C PRO A 33 -10.47 -14.55 -2.23
N ASP A 34 -10.51 -13.65 -3.24
CA ASP A 34 -9.54 -13.62 -4.34
C ASP A 34 -8.22 -12.94 -3.95
N VAL A 35 -8.16 -12.32 -2.76
CA VAL A 35 -6.95 -11.71 -2.21
C VAL A 35 -6.25 -12.71 -1.31
N SER A 36 -4.99 -13.04 -1.64
CA SER A 36 -4.18 -13.99 -0.87
C SER A 36 -2.91 -13.32 -0.38
N TRP A 37 -2.79 -13.22 0.94
CA TRP A 37 -1.66 -12.57 1.59
C TRP A 37 -0.57 -13.55 1.95
N GLY A 38 0.67 -13.13 1.79
CA GLY A 38 1.83 -13.78 2.37
C GLY A 38 1.92 -13.57 3.89
N GLN A 39 2.85 -14.30 4.53
CA GLN A 39 3.05 -14.19 5.98
C GLN A 39 4.01 -13.05 6.33
N ARG A 40 5.03 -12.83 5.51
CA ARG A 40 6.06 -11.79 5.70
C ARG A 40 5.84 -10.63 4.74
N ALA A 41 6.46 -9.49 5.04
CA ALA A 41 6.41 -8.30 4.18
C ALA A 41 6.83 -8.64 2.74
N ARG A 42 7.97 -9.33 2.56
CA ARG A 42 8.46 -9.73 1.22
C ARG A 42 7.52 -10.66 0.45
N ASP A 43 6.71 -11.44 1.18
CA ASP A 43 5.79 -12.40 0.56
C ASP A 43 4.61 -11.66 -0.10
N GLY A 44 4.35 -10.42 0.31
CA GLY A 44 3.42 -9.51 -0.35
C GLY A 44 1.98 -10.02 -0.38
N VAL A 45 1.30 -9.72 -1.48
CA VAL A 45 -0.10 -10.08 -1.69
C VAL A 45 -0.40 -10.34 -3.16
N TRP A 46 -1.18 -11.39 -3.40
CA TRP A 46 -1.78 -11.65 -4.70
C TRP A 46 -3.19 -11.09 -4.75
N VAL A 47 -3.50 -10.29 -5.77
CA VAL A 47 -4.77 -9.57 -5.93
C VAL A 47 -5.39 -9.85 -7.29
N PRO A 48 -6.73 -9.85 -7.40
CA PRO A 48 -7.40 -10.16 -8.65
C PRO A 48 -7.30 -9.02 -9.67
N THR A 49 -7.51 -9.35 -10.93
CA THR A 49 -7.85 -8.42 -12.02
C THR A 49 -9.31 -8.65 -12.45
N LYS A 50 -9.88 -7.75 -13.27
CA LYS A 50 -11.29 -7.82 -13.74
C LYS A 50 -11.56 -9.00 -14.66
N ASP A 51 -10.55 -9.45 -15.39
CA ASP A 51 -10.60 -10.58 -16.31
C ASP A 51 -10.32 -11.93 -15.63
N GLY A 52 -10.22 -11.96 -14.30
CA GLY A 52 -10.05 -13.19 -13.51
C GLY A 52 -8.60 -13.66 -13.39
N GLN A 53 -7.63 -12.92 -13.93
CA GLN A 53 -6.22 -13.13 -13.65
C GLN A 53 -5.84 -12.55 -12.27
N ARG A 54 -4.53 -12.56 -11.97
CA ARG A 54 -3.99 -12.00 -10.74
C ARG A 54 -2.67 -11.28 -11.01
N ILE A 55 -2.35 -10.34 -10.14
CA ILE A 55 -1.03 -9.75 -10.02
C ILE A 55 -0.51 -9.94 -8.59
N HIS A 56 0.81 -9.94 -8.44
CA HIS A 56 1.46 -9.91 -7.13
C HIS A 56 1.99 -8.52 -6.84
N ILE A 57 1.82 -8.07 -5.60
CA ILE A 57 2.39 -6.83 -5.06
C ILE A 57 3.24 -7.22 -3.86
N ALA A 58 4.57 -7.17 -4.01
CA ALA A 58 5.52 -7.36 -2.92
C ALA A 58 5.75 -6.07 -2.13
N ILE A 59 6.29 -6.19 -0.92
CA ILE A 59 6.80 -5.08 -0.12
C ILE A 59 8.32 -5.25 -0.03
N ASP A 60 9.06 -4.35 -0.68
CA ASP A 60 10.52 -4.31 -0.66
C ASP A 60 10.97 -3.28 0.38
N ALA A 61 11.40 -3.77 1.54
CA ALA A 61 11.70 -3.02 2.75
C ALA A 61 12.91 -3.63 3.47
N THR A 62 13.62 -2.87 4.31
CA THR A 62 14.84 -3.35 4.98
C THR A 62 14.59 -4.59 5.83
N ALA A 63 13.50 -4.60 6.61
CA ALA A 63 13.07 -5.73 7.42
C ALA A 63 12.08 -6.63 6.66
N ALA A 64 12.44 -7.08 5.45
CA ALA A 64 11.54 -7.81 4.56
C ALA A 64 11.02 -9.16 5.13
N ASP A 65 11.65 -9.71 6.18
CA ASP A 65 11.19 -10.92 6.89
C ASP A 65 10.17 -10.65 8.00
N THR A 66 9.81 -9.38 8.25
CA THR A 66 8.80 -9.00 9.25
C THR A 66 7.48 -9.73 9.00
N VAL A 67 7.05 -10.52 9.98
CA VAL A 67 5.80 -11.28 9.95
C VAL A 67 4.64 -10.37 10.32
N ALA A 68 3.56 -10.42 9.55
CA ALA A 68 2.38 -9.60 9.80
C ALA A 68 1.71 -9.97 11.13
N GLN A 69 1.34 -8.96 11.92
CA GLN A 69 0.34 -9.13 12.97
C GLN A 69 -1.05 -9.10 12.32
N VAL A 70 -1.66 -10.27 12.18
CA VAL A 70 -3.03 -10.40 11.66
C VAL A 70 -4.02 -10.01 12.74
N LEU A 71 -4.80 -8.95 12.49
CA LEU A 71 -5.82 -8.47 13.42
C LEU A 71 -7.19 -9.07 13.11
N ARG A 72 -7.47 -9.29 11.82
CA ARG A 72 -8.65 -9.99 11.27
C ARG A 72 -8.38 -10.37 9.80
N PRO A 73 -9.21 -11.20 9.15
CA PRO A 73 -8.92 -11.71 7.80
C PRO A 73 -8.59 -10.63 6.75
N SER A 74 -9.24 -9.48 6.83
CA SER A 74 -9.05 -8.32 5.94
C SER A 74 -8.00 -7.30 6.40
N LEU A 75 -7.42 -7.43 7.60
CA LEU A 75 -6.51 -6.43 8.16
C LEU A 75 -5.31 -7.04 8.89
N ARG A 76 -4.13 -6.57 8.52
CA ARG A 76 -2.86 -6.92 9.17
C ARG A 76 -1.95 -5.70 9.26
N VAL A 77 -0.98 -5.78 10.16
CA VAL A 77 0.05 -4.74 10.31
C VAL A 77 1.42 -5.37 10.25
N PHE A 78 2.31 -4.80 9.44
CA PHE A 78 3.74 -5.10 9.45
C PHE A 78 4.44 -3.99 10.24
N VAL A 79 4.84 -4.30 11.47
CA VAL A 79 5.47 -3.33 12.39
C VAL A 79 6.97 -3.33 12.18
N GLY A 80 7.57 -2.15 12.00
CA GLY A 80 9.01 -1.97 11.82
C GLY A 80 9.52 -2.61 10.54
N VAL A 81 8.86 -2.35 9.41
CA VAL A 81 9.32 -2.82 8.08
C VAL A 81 10.55 -2.05 7.60
N ASP A 82 10.68 -0.79 8.04
CA ASP A 82 11.83 0.08 7.85
C ASP A 82 12.03 0.95 9.11
N VAL A 83 13.09 1.78 9.12
CA VAL A 83 13.29 2.81 10.16
C VAL A 83 12.04 3.67 10.26
N ASP A 84 11.51 3.80 11.48
CA ASP A 84 10.32 4.59 11.79
C ASP A 84 9.13 4.34 10.86
N THR A 85 8.99 3.11 10.33
CA THR A 85 7.99 2.81 9.30
C THR A 85 7.24 1.51 9.59
N ASP A 86 5.92 1.60 9.60
CA ASP A 86 5.00 0.47 9.62
C ASP A 86 4.17 0.42 8.34
N ILE A 87 3.59 -0.74 8.03
CA ILE A 87 2.56 -0.87 6.99
C ILE A 87 1.28 -1.44 7.57
N VAL A 88 0.18 -0.71 7.41
CA VAL A 88 -1.18 -1.17 7.68
C VAL A 88 -1.80 -1.66 6.37
N ALA A 89 -1.97 -2.97 6.26
CA ALA A 89 -2.41 -3.64 5.04
C ALA A 89 -3.87 -4.08 5.14
N GLN A 90 -4.70 -3.54 4.25
CA GLN A 90 -6.15 -3.74 4.18
C GLN A 90 -6.55 -4.44 2.89
N THR A 91 -7.38 -5.46 2.99
CA THR A 91 -8.15 -5.98 1.85
C THR A 91 -9.33 -5.05 1.57
N THR A 92 -9.62 -4.81 0.29
CA THR A 92 -10.78 -4.06 -0.18
C THR A 92 -11.61 -4.94 -1.11
N ALA A 93 -12.84 -4.52 -1.47
CA ALA A 93 -13.69 -5.29 -2.38
C ALA A 93 -13.02 -5.57 -3.74
N GLY A 94 -12.17 -4.67 -4.22
CA GLY A 94 -11.52 -4.77 -5.53
C GLY A 94 -10.04 -5.14 -5.48
N GLY A 95 -9.41 -5.17 -4.31
CA GLY A 95 -7.98 -5.37 -4.19
C GLY A 95 -7.47 -5.11 -2.78
N VAL A 96 -6.49 -4.21 -2.67
CA VAL A 96 -5.78 -3.95 -1.42
C VAL A 96 -5.36 -2.49 -1.29
N ARG A 97 -5.10 -2.10 -0.05
CA ARG A 97 -4.44 -0.86 0.34
C ARG A 97 -3.27 -1.21 1.28
N LEU A 98 -2.13 -0.57 1.09
CA LEU A 98 -0.93 -0.78 1.91
C LEU A 98 -0.48 0.54 2.55
N LEU A 99 -1.20 1.01 3.58
CA LEU A 99 -0.91 2.31 4.20
C LEU A 99 0.46 2.29 4.88
N THR A 100 1.39 3.07 4.35
CA THR A 100 2.69 3.31 4.98
C THR A 100 2.51 4.36 6.06
N VAL A 101 2.84 4.00 7.31
CA VAL A 101 2.83 4.90 8.47
C VAL A 101 4.27 5.27 8.79
N ILE A 102 4.61 6.53 8.58
CA ILE A 102 5.94 7.12 8.75
C ILE A 102 5.93 7.86 10.09
N HIS A 103 6.71 7.41 11.07
CA HIS A 103 6.68 7.90 12.45
C HIS A 103 7.66 9.04 12.73
N GLY A 104 8.66 9.25 11.89
CA GLY A 104 9.75 10.17 12.19
C GLY A 104 10.53 10.66 10.97
N ALA A 105 11.43 11.61 11.23
CA ALA A 105 12.28 12.23 10.21
C ALA A 105 13.37 11.32 9.65
N ASP A 106 13.71 10.25 10.38
CA ASP A 106 14.74 9.29 9.99
C ASP A 106 14.18 8.17 9.09
N ALA A 107 12.86 8.14 8.85
CA ALA A 107 12.23 7.19 7.95
C ALA A 107 12.63 7.45 6.48
N PRO A 108 12.64 6.40 5.62
CA PRO A 108 12.87 6.57 4.19
C PRO A 108 11.81 7.46 3.52
N THR A 109 12.20 8.15 2.44
CA THR A 109 11.25 8.86 1.58
C THR A 109 10.68 7.99 0.47
N ASP A 110 11.32 6.85 0.17
CA ASP A 110 11.04 5.99 -0.97
C ASP A 110 10.59 4.61 -0.50
N PHE A 111 9.37 4.22 -0.87
CA PHE A 111 8.76 2.93 -0.50
C PHE A 111 8.50 2.10 -1.75
N ARG A 112 9.03 0.87 -1.79
CA ARG A 112 9.12 0.08 -3.00
C ARG A 112 8.15 -1.09 -2.99
N PHE A 113 7.41 -1.23 -4.09
CA PHE A 113 6.41 -2.26 -4.32
C PHE A 113 6.70 -2.98 -5.64
N PRO A 114 7.54 -4.03 -5.64
CA PRO A 114 7.74 -4.87 -6.81
C PRO A 114 6.44 -5.55 -7.23
N LEU A 115 6.16 -5.55 -8.52
CA LEU A 115 5.00 -6.15 -9.14
C LEU A 115 5.41 -7.39 -9.92
N SER A 116 4.60 -8.44 -9.83
CA SER A 116 4.65 -9.55 -10.81
C SER A 116 3.33 -9.59 -11.54
N LEU A 117 3.39 -9.36 -12.85
CA LEU A 117 2.24 -9.40 -13.74
C LEU A 117 2.15 -10.78 -14.38
N THR A 118 0.93 -11.28 -14.56
CA THR A 118 0.71 -12.51 -15.33
C THR A 118 0.93 -12.23 -16.82
N ASP A 119 1.36 -13.23 -17.59
CA ASP A 119 1.58 -13.12 -19.04
C ASP A 119 0.41 -12.44 -19.75
N GLY A 120 0.73 -11.45 -20.58
CA GLY A 120 -0.26 -10.68 -21.32
C GLY A 120 -0.80 -9.47 -20.57
N LEU A 121 -0.33 -9.18 -19.35
CA LEU A 121 -0.59 -7.94 -18.62
C LEU A 121 0.61 -6.99 -18.68
N ASP A 122 0.34 -5.68 -18.71
CA ASP A 122 1.35 -4.62 -18.65
C ASP A 122 0.84 -3.42 -17.83
N LEU A 123 1.71 -2.45 -17.52
CA LEU A 123 1.38 -1.21 -16.84
C LEU A 123 1.39 -0.02 -17.79
N GLU A 124 0.31 0.75 -17.80
CA GLU A 124 0.22 2.02 -18.51
C GLU A 124 0.12 3.19 -17.53
N SER A 125 1.00 4.18 -17.67
CA SER A 125 0.98 5.39 -16.84
C SER A 125 -0.25 6.24 -17.12
N MET A 126 -0.90 6.73 -16.07
CA MET A 126 -2.07 7.60 -16.18
C MET A 126 -1.68 9.08 -15.97
N PRO A 127 -2.36 10.04 -16.62
CA PRO A 127 -2.15 11.47 -16.36
C PRO A 127 -2.40 11.89 -14.90
N SER A 128 -3.16 11.10 -14.14
CA SER A 128 -3.39 11.30 -12.71
C SER A 128 -2.17 10.97 -11.84
N GLY A 129 -1.15 10.30 -12.38
CA GLY A 129 0.02 9.81 -11.64
C GLY A 129 -0.12 8.39 -11.09
N GLY A 130 -1.21 7.68 -11.42
CA GLY A 130 -1.37 6.24 -11.17
C GLY A 130 -0.96 5.38 -12.37
N TYR A 131 -1.24 4.07 -12.30
CA TYR A 131 -1.01 3.12 -13.39
C TYR A 131 -2.22 2.23 -13.62
N ASP A 132 -2.58 2.02 -14.87
CA ASP A 132 -3.53 0.99 -15.28
C ASP A 132 -2.80 -0.32 -15.51
N VAL A 133 -3.38 -1.43 -15.03
CA VAL A 133 -3.00 -2.77 -15.47
C VAL A 133 -3.84 -3.08 -16.70
N VAL A 134 -3.19 -3.27 -17.84
CA VAL A 134 -3.86 -3.46 -19.13
C VAL A 134 -3.61 -4.85 -19.67
N HIS A 135 -4.63 -5.44 -20.31
CA HIS A 135 -4.46 -6.67 -21.06
C HIS A 135 -3.94 -6.34 -22.47
N THR A 136 -2.68 -6.69 -22.75
CA THR A 136 -1.95 -6.36 -23.99
C THR A 136 -2.65 -6.79 -25.28
N ARG A 137 -3.33 -7.95 -25.29
CA ARG A 137 -4.08 -8.43 -26.48
C ARG A 137 -5.27 -7.54 -26.88
N PHE A 138 -5.98 -6.95 -25.93
CA PHE A 138 -7.25 -6.25 -26.19
C PHE A 138 -7.23 -4.78 -25.75
N GLY A 139 -6.17 -4.31 -25.09
CA GLY A 139 -6.01 -2.95 -24.59
C GLY A 139 -6.98 -2.59 -23.45
N ALA A 140 -7.62 -3.58 -22.81
CA ALA A 140 -8.59 -3.34 -21.76
C ALA A 140 -7.90 -3.12 -20.40
N THR A 141 -8.27 -2.07 -19.68
CA THR A 141 -7.89 -1.89 -18.26
C THR A 141 -8.56 -2.97 -17.41
N VAL A 142 -7.75 -3.85 -16.82
CA VAL A 142 -8.19 -4.95 -15.95
C VAL A 142 -7.83 -4.74 -14.48
N GLY A 143 -7.11 -3.66 -14.16
CA GLY A 143 -6.87 -3.20 -12.80
C GLY A 143 -6.23 -1.82 -12.79
N ARG A 144 -6.09 -1.23 -11.60
CA ARG A 144 -5.53 0.11 -11.43
C ARG A 144 -4.82 0.24 -10.10
N LEU A 145 -3.60 0.75 -10.14
CA LEU A 145 -2.93 1.37 -9.01
C LEU A 145 -3.26 2.87 -9.02
N TYR A 146 -4.04 3.31 -8.05
CA TYR A 146 -4.47 4.71 -7.97
C TYR A 146 -3.31 5.62 -7.60
N ASN A 147 -3.38 6.88 -8.05
CA ASN A 147 -2.39 7.89 -7.70
C ASN A 147 -2.22 7.93 -6.17
N PRO A 148 -0.98 7.99 -5.67
CA PRO A 148 -0.76 7.95 -4.25
C PRO A 148 -1.21 9.27 -3.62
N TRP A 149 -1.48 9.22 -2.33
CA TRP A 149 -1.65 10.41 -1.52
C TRP A 149 -0.89 10.23 -0.20
N ALA A 150 -0.52 11.34 0.43
CA ALA A 150 -0.01 11.35 1.79
C ALA A 150 -0.60 12.50 2.61
N SER A 151 -0.71 12.30 3.92
CA SER A 151 -1.23 13.27 4.86
C SER A 151 -0.49 13.18 6.19
N ASP A 152 -0.19 14.32 6.78
CA ASP A 152 0.46 14.40 8.08
C ASP A 152 -0.52 14.33 9.25
N ALA A 153 -0.02 14.34 10.49
CA ALA A 153 -0.82 14.24 11.71
C ALA A 153 -1.71 15.47 11.99
N MET A 154 -1.49 16.58 11.27
CA MET A 154 -2.36 17.76 11.26
C MET A 154 -3.33 17.75 10.08
N TYR A 155 -3.44 16.62 9.37
CA TYR A 155 -4.29 16.41 8.20
C TYR A 155 -3.93 17.30 7.00
N ARG A 156 -2.68 17.77 6.96
CA ARG A 156 -2.18 18.56 5.83
C ARG A 156 -1.66 17.61 4.76
N GLN A 157 -1.89 17.99 3.51
CA GLN A 157 -1.40 17.23 2.38
C GLN A 157 0.12 17.19 2.38
N VAL A 158 0.67 15.98 2.26
CA VAL A 158 2.09 15.74 1.99
C VAL A 158 2.20 15.27 0.54
N LYS A 159 3.20 15.77 -0.18
CA LYS A 159 3.38 15.39 -1.58
C LYS A 159 3.80 13.92 -1.65
N ALA A 160 3.07 13.16 -2.45
CA ALA A 160 3.40 11.78 -2.80
C ALA A 160 3.22 11.57 -4.30
N ASP A 161 4.12 10.79 -4.92
CA ASP A 161 4.07 10.44 -6.32
C ASP A 161 4.73 9.07 -6.57
N TYR A 162 4.45 8.47 -7.73
CA TYR A 162 5.09 7.23 -8.12
C TYR A 162 6.20 7.45 -9.15
N ALA A 163 7.19 6.57 -9.11
CA ALA A 163 8.08 6.27 -10.23
C ALA A 163 8.02 4.76 -10.54
N LEU A 164 8.09 4.40 -11.82
CA LEU A 164 8.13 3.00 -12.26
C LEU A 164 9.49 2.72 -12.92
N GLU A 165 10.19 1.71 -12.41
CA GLU A 165 11.43 1.20 -12.99
C GLU A 165 11.31 -0.32 -13.18
N GLY A 166 11.26 -0.76 -14.45
CA GLY A 166 10.92 -2.15 -14.77
C GLY A 166 9.53 -2.50 -14.26
N GLN A 167 9.44 -3.44 -13.31
CA GLN A 167 8.18 -3.80 -12.63
C GLN A 167 8.14 -3.33 -11.17
N VAL A 168 8.98 -2.37 -10.78
CA VAL A 168 8.98 -1.84 -9.40
C VAL A 168 8.35 -0.47 -9.37
N ILE A 169 7.22 -0.35 -8.66
CA ILE A 169 6.64 0.93 -8.32
C ILE A 169 7.33 1.44 -7.05
N THR A 170 7.90 2.64 -7.12
CA THR A 170 8.38 3.36 -5.94
C THR A 170 7.42 4.49 -5.61
N MET A 171 6.79 4.46 -4.44
CA MET A 171 6.05 5.59 -3.87
C MET A 171 7.03 6.50 -3.14
N ARG A 172 7.17 7.72 -3.62
CA ARG A 172 8.00 8.76 -3.00
C ARG A 172 7.12 9.66 -2.16
N VAL A 173 7.48 9.90 -0.91
CA VAL A 173 6.75 10.74 0.03
C VAL A 173 7.68 11.83 0.56
N GLN A 174 7.38 13.08 0.24
CA GLN A 174 8.19 14.24 0.64
C GLN A 174 7.82 14.71 2.05
N HIS A 175 8.12 13.90 3.06
CA HIS A 175 7.63 14.09 4.43
C HIS A 175 8.57 14.89 5.35
N GLU A 176 9.73 15.32 4.88
CA GLU A 176 10.63 16.17 5.66
C GLU A 176 9.91 17.46 6.12
N GLY A 177 9.98 17.75 7.42
CA GLY A 177 9.30 18.91 8.02
C GLY A 177 7.79 18.75 8.23
N ALA A 178 7.21 17.58 7.96
CA ALA A 178 5.81 17.28 8.27
C ALA A 178 5.58 17.06 9.77
N TYR A 179 4.31 17.06 10.21
CA TYR A 179 3.95 16.60 11.55
C TYR A 179 3.71 15.09 11.55
N TYR A 180 4.49 14.36 12.33
CA TYR A 180 4.40 12.91 12.38
C TYR A 180 3.29 12.39 13.31
N PRO A 181 2.72 11.20 13.04
CA PRO A 181 3.04 10.34 11.89
C PRO A 181 2.43 10.88 10.58
N VAL A 182 3.14 10.63 9.47
CA VAL A 182 2.61 10.79 8.11
C VAL A 182 2.05 9.46 7.64
N VAL A 183 0.89 9.47 7.02
CA VAL A 183 0.25 8.29 6.41
C VAL A 183 0.23 8.48 4.90
N ALA A 184 0.74 7.50 4.17
CA ALA A 184 0.75 7.45 2.72
C ALA A 184 0.05 6.20 2.20
N ASP A 185 -0.64 6.31 1.07
CA ASP A 185 -1.48 5.25 0.51
C ASP A 185 -1.13 4.94 -0.94
N PRO A 186 -0.62 3.73 -1.20
CA PRO A 186 -0.83 3.02 -2.43
C PRO A 186 -2.04 2.08 -2.32
N HIS A 187 -3.02 2.32 -3.20
CA HIS A 187 -4.24 1.54 -3.33
C HIS A 187 -4.36 0.92 -4.71
N TYR A 188 -4.57 -0.40 -4.76
CA TYR A 188 -4.88 -1.15 -5.97
C TYR A 188 -6.33 -1.65 -5.94
N SER A 189 -7.03 -1.54 -7.08
CA SER A 189 -8.29 -2.24 -7.32
C SER A 189 -8.35 -2.76 -8.76
N ARG A 190 -8.99 -3.92 -8.95
CA ARG A 190 -9.41 -4.40 -10.27
C ARG A 190 -10.42 -3.47 -10.92
#